data_AF-A0A8H7BLM5-F1
#
_entry.id   AF-A0A8H7BLM5-F1
#
_cell.length_a   1.000
_cell.length_b   1.000
_cell.length_c   1.000
_cell.angle_alpha   90.00
_cell.angle_beta   90.00
_cell.angle_gamma   90.00
#
_symmetry.space_group_name_H-M   'P 1'
#
loop_
_entity.id
_entity.type
_entity.pdbx_description
1 polymer ?
#
loop_
_entity_poly.entity_id
_entity_poly.type
_entity_poly.pdbx_seq_one_letter_code
_entity_poly.pdbx_strand_id
1 'polypeptide(L)'
;MEDIFINKQLIIDHDRKRNGNREALNQIKKLSGEKKLWMNLGDMFIKLPVENTKSVIEQDQKSLDNSINEARTAMKEKMTELDRLEGKTSMVGFALAGMTAKDLYDINKKM
;
A
#
# COMPACT_ATOMS: atom_id res chain seq x y z
N MET A 1 -11.30 19.53 5.90
CA MET A 1 -11.92 19.03 4.65
C MET A 1 -10.88 18.81 3.57
N GLU A 2 -9.96 19.76 3.36
CA GLU A 2 -8.82 19.65 2.43
C GLU A 2 -7.95 18.38 2.66
N ASP A 3 -7.59 18.07 3.90
CA ASP A 3 -6.77 16.89 4.25
C ASP A 3 -7.37 15.56 3.76
N ILE A 4 -8.70 15.45 3.71
CA ILE A 4 -9.38 14.22 3.23
C ILE A 4 -9.14 14.05 1.72
N PHE A 5 -9.21 15.15 0.96
CA PHE A 5 -8.93 15.13 -0.47
C PHE A 5 -7.44 14.87 -0.76
N ILE A 6 -6.54 15.48 0.01
CA ILE A 6 -5.09 15.24 -0.08
C ILE A 6 -4.78 13.76 0.18
N ASN A 7 -5.30 13.19 1.27
CA ASN A 7 -5.10 11.78 1.59
C ASN A 7 -5.68 10.85 0.53
N LYS A 8 -6.81 11.21 -0.08
CA LYS A 8 -7.41 10.44 -1.18
C LYS A 8 -6.50 10.43 -2.41
N GLN A 9 -5.97 11.59 -2.78
CA GLN A 9 -5.03 11.69 -3.90
C GLN A 9 -3.73 10.92 -3.61
N LEU A 10 -3.21 11.04 -2.39
CA LEU A 10 -2.03 10.31 -1.94
C LEU A 10 -2.18 8.79 -2.07
N ILE A 11 -3.34 8.25 -1.65
CA ILE A 11 -3.67 6.83 -1.78
C ILE A 11 -3.66 6.40 -3.26
N ILE A 12 -4.25 7.20 -4.15
CA ILE A 12 -4.29 6.89 -5.59
C ILE A 12 -2.88 6.85 -6.16
N ASP A 13 -2.04 7.83 -5.81
CA ASP A 13 -0.68 7.91 -6.34
C ASP A 13 0.23 6.80 -5.78
N HIS A 14 0.03 6.42 -4.52
CA HIS A 14 0.73 5.28 -3.93
C HIS A 14 0.28 3.95 -4.56
N ASP A 15 -1.01 3.80 -4.85
CA ASP A 15 -1.53 2.58 -5.49
C ASP A 15 -1.01 2.42 -6.93
N ARG A 16 -0.88 3.53 -7.67
CA ARG A 16 -0.24 3.55 -9.00
C ARG A 16 1.21 3.06 -8.94
N LYS A 17 2.01 3.58 -7.99
CA LYS A 17 3.40 3.14 -7.79
C LYS A 17 3.46 1.66 -7.41
N ARG A 18 2.59 1.23 -6.51
CA ARG A 18 2.49 -0.17 -6.08
C ARG A 18 2.17 -1.11 -7.26
N ASN A 19 1.27 -0.71 -8.15
CA ASN A 19 0.97 -1.50 -9.34
C ASN A 19 2.19 -1.59 -10.28
N GLY A 20 2.91 -0.48 -10.48
CA GLY A 20 4.17 -0.48 -11.23
C GLY A 20 5.21 -1.43 -10.64
N ASN A 21 5.35 -1.47 -9.31
CA ASN A 21 6.26 -2.41 -8.64
C ASN A 21 5.85 -3.88 -8.87
N ARG A 22 4.54 -4.19 -8.84
CA ARG A 22 4.04 -5.55 -9.15
C ARG A 22 4.36 -5.96 -10.58
N GLU A 23 4.17 -5.06 -11.53
CA GLU A 23 4.50 -5.29 -12.93
C GLU A 23 6.01 -5.51 -13.11
N ALA A 24 6.84 -4.67 -12.50
CA ALA A 24 8.30 -4.80 -12.53
C ALA A 24 8.76 -6.15 -11.97
N LEU A 25 8.28 -6.57 -10.80
CA LEU A 25 8.61 -7.87 -10.21
C LEU A 25 8.17 -9.04 -11.10
N ASN A 26 7.02 -8.92 -11.76
CA ASN A 26 6.55 -9.94 -12.71
C ASN A 26 7.43 -10.02 -13.97
N GLN A 27 7.95 -8.89 -14.46
CA GLN A 27 8.88 -8.90 -15.59
C GLN A 27 10.23 -9.48 -15.18
N ILE A 28 10.75 -9.09 -14.00
CA ILE A 28 12.02 -9.62 -13.48
C ILE A 28 12.00 -11.15 -13.40
N LYS A 29 10.88 -11.75 -13.00
CA LYS A 29 10.70 -13.22 -12.96
C LYS A 29 10.81 -13.88 -14.34
N LYS A 30 10.49 -13.17 -15.42
CA LYS A 30 10.56 -13.68 -16.80
C LYS A 30 11.95 -13.54 -17.42
N LEU A 31 12.83 -12.72 -16.84
CA LEU A 31 14.19 -12.52 -17.32
C LEU A 31 15.04 -13.73 -16.92
N SER A 32 15.14 -14.73 -17.79
CA SER A 32 16.04 -15.86 -17.60
C SER A 32 17.45 -15.52 -18.12
N GLY A 33 18.44 -15.49 -17.22
CA GLY A 33 19.86 -15.36 -17.57
C GLY A 33 20.46 -13.96 -17.46
N GLU A 34 19.66 -12.93 -17.19
CA GLU A 34 20.15 -11.58 -16.99
C GLU A 34 20.71 -11.37 -15.58
N LYS A 35 21.90 -10.78 -15.47
CA LYS A 35 22.59 -10.61 -14.17
C LYS A 35 22.38 -9.23 -13.55
N LYS A 36 22.02 -8.22 -14.35
CA LYS A 36 21.93 -6.82 -13.92
C LYS A 36 20.79 -6.10 -14.65
N LEU A 37 20.11 -5.19 -13.95
CA LEU A 37 19.00 -4.39 -14.45
C LEU A 37 19.29 -2.91 -14.26
N TRP A 38 18.71 -2.09 -15.12
CA TRP A 38 18.68 -0.64 -14.96
C TRP A 38 17.43 -0.27 -14.14
N MET A 39 17.65 0.50 -13.08
CA MET A 39 16.61 1.05 -12.24
C MET A 39 16.67 2.57 -12.34
N ASN A 40 15.52 3.22 -12.52
CA ASN A 40 15.39 4.66 -12.41
C ASN A 40 15.25 5.03 -10.93
N LEU A 41 16.07 5.97 -10.45
CA LEU A 41 15.97 6.57 -9.14
C LEU A 41 16.02 8.09 -9.29
N GLY A 42 14.84 8.73 -9.32
CA GLY A 42 14.72 10.17 -9.51
C GLY A 42 15.16 10.60 -10.90
N ASP A 43 16.24 11.36 -10.98
CA ASP A 43 16.85 11.85 -12.22
C ASP A 43 17.98 10.94 -12.75
N MET A 44 18.29 9.85 -12.06
CA MET A 44 19.41 8.96 -12.41
C MET A 44 18.95 7.54 -12.76
N PHE A 45 19.76 6.86 -13.57
CA PHE A 45 19.64 5.43 -13.82
C PHE A 45 20.82 4.69 -13.21
N ILE A 46 20.54 3.71 -12.36
CA ILE A 46 21.54 2.88 -11.70
C ILE A 46 21.46 1.45 -12.20
N LYS A 47 22.61 0.81 -12.41
CA LYS A 47 22.69 -0.59 -12.83
C LYS A 47 23.00 -1.47 -11.63
N LEU A 48 22.04 -2.28 -11.20
CA LEU A 48 22.17 -3.15 -10.03
C LEU A 48 21.99 -4.63 -10.41
N PRO A 49 22.54 -5.57 -9.63
CA PRO A 49 22.20 -6.98 -9.77
C PRO A 49 20.69 -7.22 -9.66
N VAL A 50 20.19 -8.27 -10.32
CA VAL A 50 18.76 -8.63 -10.30
C VAL A 50 18.25 -8.82 -8.87
N GLU A 51 19.00 -9.55 -8.04
CA GLU A 51 18.59 -9.85 -6.66
C GLU A 51 18.47 -8.59 -5.80
N ASN A 52 19.45 -7.68 -5.91
CA ASN A 52 19.40 -6.38 -5.22
C ASN A 52 18.22 -5.53 -5.71
N THR A 53 17.99 -5.47 -7.02
CA THR A 53 16.88 -4.71 -7.61
C THR A 53 15.54 -5.25 -7.11
N LYS A 54 15.39 -6.57 -7.08
CA LYS A 54 14.19 -7.24 -6.56
C LYS A 54 13.96 -6.92 -5.08
N SER A 55 14.99 -7.02 -4.25
CA SER A 55 14.90 -6.70 -2.82
C SER A 55 14.49 -5.24 -2.58
N VAL A 56 15.03 -4.29 -3.35
CA VAL A 56 14.66 -2.87 -3.27
C VAL A 56 13.18 -2.66 -3.64
N ILE A 57 12.72 -3.25 -4.74
CA ILE A 57 11.31 -3.12 -5.17
C ILE A 57 10.35 -3.78 -4.15
N GLU A 58 10.72 -4.92 -3.57
CA GLU A 58 9.94 -5.60 -2.53
C GLU A 58 9.85 -4.78 -1.24
N GLN A 59 10.94 -4.11 -0.85
CA GLN A 59 10.95 -3.20 0.30
C GLN A 59 10.08 -1.96 0.05
N ASP A 60 10.20 -1.35 -1.14
CA ASP A 60 9.37 -0.21 -1.54
C ASP A 60 7.89 -0.59 -1.55
N GLN A 61 7.56 -1.79 -2.04
CA GLN A 61 6.19 -2.31 -2.02
C GLN A 61 5.62 -2.42 -0.59
N LYS A 62 6.40 -2.91 0.38
CA LYS A 62 5.99 -2.97 1.80
C LYS A 62 5.77 -1.59 2.39
N SER A 63 6.67 -0.64 2.09
CA SER A 63 6.53 0.74 2.55
C SER A 63 5.28 1.40 1.97
N LEU A 64 5.02 1.22 0.67
CA LEU A 64 3.81 1.73 0.01
C LEU A 64 2.53 1.14 0.62
N ASP A 65 2.50 -0.17 0.91
CA ASP A 65 1.34 -0.80 1.55
C ASP A 65 1.07 -0.25 2.95
N ASN A 66 2.13 -0.01 3.75
CA ASN A 66 2.00 0.62 5.06
C ASN A 66 1.46 2.05 4.95
N SER A 67 2.05 2.88 4.08
CA SER A 67 1.62 4.27 3.89
C SER A 67 0.19 4.38 3.35
N ILE A 68 -0.24 3.47 2.46
CA ILE A 68 -1.64 3.40 2.00
C ILE A 68 -2.58 3.10 3.17
N ASN A 69 -2.22 2.15 4.02
CA ASN A 69 -3.05 1.78 5.17
C ASN A 69 -3.12 2.92 6.20
N GLU A 70 -2.00 3.58 6.50
CA GLU A 70 -1.95 4.76 7.36
C GLU A 70 -2.83 5.89 6.82
N ALA A 71 -2.71 6.22 5.53
CA ALA A 71 -3.52 7.26 4.90
C ALA A 71 -5.02 6.92 4.92
N ARG A 72 -5.38 5.63 4.77
CA ARG A 72 -6.78 5.16 4.89
C ARG A 72 -7.30 5.30 6.31
N THR A 73 -6.51 4.92 7.31
CA THR A 73 -6.90 5.05 8.74
C THR A 73 -7.07 6.51 9.12
N ALA A 74 -6.11 7.37 8.76
CA ALA A 74 -6.18 8.81 9.00
C ALA A 74 -7.42 9.43 8.33
N MET A 75 -7.74 9.02 7.10
CA MET A 75 -8.95 9.48 6.41
C MET A 75 -10.24 9.04 7.13
N LYS A 76 -10.31 7.79 7.60
CA LYS A 76 -11.46 7.29 8.35
C LYS A 76 -11.67 8.10 9.64
N GLU A 77 -10.62 8.32 10.41
CA GLU A 77 -10.67 9.10 11.66
C GLU A 77 -11.15 10.53 11.41
N LYS A 78 -10.61 11.20 10.39
CA LYS A 78 -11.02 12.56 10.04
C LYS A 78 -12.46 12.62 9.54
N MET A 79 -12.92 11.60 8.82
CA MET A 79 -14.33 11.50 8.40
C MET A 79 -15.26 11.30 9.59
N THR A 80 -14.91 10.41 10.52
CA THR A 80 -15.70 10.18 11.75
C THR A 80 -15.79 11.44 12.61
N GLU A 81 -14.70 12.19 12.73
CA GLU A 81 -14.71 13.48 13.46
C GLU A 81 -15.57 14.52 12.74
N LEU A 82 -15.55 14.57 11.41
CA LEU A 82 -16.42 15.45 10.64
C LEU A 82 -17.90 15.11 10.84
N ASP A 83 -18.26 13.82 10.77
CA ASP A 83 -19.63 13.36 11.02
C ASP A 83 -20.10 13.74 12.44
N ARG A 84 -19.20 13.62 13.44
CA ARG A 84 -19.47 14.03 14.83
C ARG A 84 -19.76 15.53 14.94
N LEU A 85 -18.94 16.36 14.28
CA LEU A 85 -19.12 17.81 14.27
C LEU A 85 -20.40 18.24 13.53
N GLU A 86 -20.80 17.50 12.49
CA GLU A 86 -22.04 17.73 11.75
C GLU A 86 -23.30 17.19 12.47
N GLY A 87 -23.14 16.57 13.65
CA GLY A 87 -24.25 16.02 14.43
C GLY A 87 -24.87 14.77 13.81
N LYS A 88 -24.18 14.12 12.85
CA LYS A 88 -24.62 12.86 12.25
C LYS A 88 -24.26 11.71 13.19
N THR A 89 -25.18 10.76 13.35
CA THR A 89 -24.89 9.52 14.08
C THR A 89 -23.79 8.76 13.34
N SER A 90 -22.64 8.53 13.97
CA SER A 90 -21.51 7.88 13.29
C SER A 90 -21.95 6.52 12.75
N MET A 91 -21.70 6.24 11.46
CA MET A 91 -22.02 4.94 10.88
C MET A 91 -21.14 3.85 11.51
N VAL A 92 -21.76 3.00 12.34
CA VAL A 92 -21.10 1.91 13.09
C VAL A 92 -20.30 0.94 12.18
N GLY A 93 -20.65 0.87 10.89
CA GLY A 93 -19.99 0.00 9.90
C GLY A 93 -18.64 0.47 9.35
N PHE A 94 -18.22 1.73 9.58
CA PHE A 94 -16.97 2.25 8.99
C PHE A 94 -15.69 1.69 9.65
N ALA A 95 -15.82 1.18 10.88
CA ALA A 95 -14.72 0.58 11.65
C ALA A 95 -14.40 -0.87 11.24
N LEU A 96 -15.10 -1.44 10.26
CA LEU A 96 -14.83 -2.80 9.79
C LEU A 96 -13.49 -2.86 9.05
N ALA A 97 -12.70 -3.87 9.39
CA ALA A 97 -11.49 -4.28 8.69
C ALA A 97 -11.71 -5.69 8.08
N GLY A 98 -11.02 -5.98 6.99
CA GLY A 98 -11.03 -7.34 6.43
C GLY A 98 -10.37 -8.32 7.39
N MET A 99 -10.95 -9.52 7.53
CA MET A 99 -10.35 -10.59 8.32
C MET A 99 -8.97 -10.98 7.78
N THR A 100 -7.99 -11.07 8.66
CA THR A 100 -6.65 -11.55 8.33
C THR A 100 -6.58 -13.07 8.33
N ALA A 101 -5.53 -13.64 7.72
CA ALA A 101 -5.29 -15.09 7.75
C ALA A 101 -5.13 -15.63 9.18
N LYS A 102 -4.63 -14.80 10.10
CA LYS A 102 -4.52 -15.12 11.51
C LYS A 102 -5.90 -15.18 12.18
N ASP A 103 -6.77 -14.21 11.89
CA ASP A 103 -8.14 -14.20 12.43
C ASP A 103 -8.91 -15.45 12.01
N LEU A 104 -8.77 -15.88 10.74
CA LEU A 104 -9.34 -17.13 10.25
C LEU A 104 -8.81 -18.36 10.98
N TYR A 105 -7.49 -18.42 11.21
CA TYR A 105 -6.86 -19.53 11.94
C TYR A 105 -7.33 -19.60 13.39
N ASP A 106 -7.42 -18.45 14.07
CA ASP A 106 -7.84 -18.36 15.47
C ASP A 106 -9.33 -18.72 15.66
N ILE A 107 -10.18 -18.44 14.67
CA ILE A 107 -11.57 -18.91 14.64
C ILE A 107 -11.63 -20.43 14.51
N ASN A 108 -10.84 -21.01 13.60
CA ASN A 108 -10.84 -22.46 13.36
C ASN A 108 -10.22 -23.28 14.51
N LYS A 109 -9.44 -22.64 15.39
CA LYS A 109 -8.88 -23.26 16.60
C LYS A 109 -9.82 -23.20 17.80
N LYS A 110 -10.80 -22.29 17.78
CA LYS A 110 -11.80 -22.11 18.85
C LYS A 110 -13.12 -22.86 18.57
N MET A 111 -13.33 -23.34 17.35
CA MET A 111 -14.32 -24.37 17.02
C MET A 111 -13.76 -25.75 17.33
#